data_AF-A0A7V9GGS7-F1
#
_entry.id   AF-A0A7V9GGS7-F1
#
_cell.length_a   1.000
_cell.length_b   1.000
_cell.length_c   1.000
_cell.angle_alpha   90.00
_cell.angle_beta   90.00
_cell.angle_gamma   90.00
#
_symmetry.space_group_name_H-M   'P 1'
#
loop_
_entity.id
_entity.type
_entity.pdbx_description
1 polymer ?
#
loop_
_entity_poly.entity_id
_entity_poly.type
_entity_poly.pdbx_seq_one_letter_code
_entity_poly.pdbx_strand_id
1 'polypeptide(L)'
;MAMTAGWPGRVAVAVLRGEVPEVFVAEDVEALGRVLAVKLVARSAPDHEIQEALLDERWGDAVALWMQRSGEVIDAYPDEELWTQQELDSDRTAFELRMAPIFQEDDDDPDG
;
A
#
# COMPACT_ATOMS: atom_id res chain seq x y z
N MET A 1 -24.55 -14.80 -0.78
CA MET A 1 -23.64 -15.01 -1.94
C MET A 1 -22.42 -14.15 -1.68
N ALA A 2 -21.29 -14.75 -1.31
CA ALA A 2 -20.04 -14.00 -1.24
C ALA A 2 -19.57 -13.85 -2.69
N MET A 3 -19.64 -12.65 -3.24
CA MET A 3 -18.95 -12.34 -4.47
C MET A 3 -17.46 -12.45 -4.12
N THR A 4 -16.77 -13.47 -4.65
CA THR A 4 -15.32 -13.43 -4.69
C THR A 4 -14.98 -12.30 -5.65
N ALA A 5 -14.90 -11.07 -5.11
CA ALA A 5 -14.40 -9.94 -5.86
C ALA A 5 -13.01 -10.34 -6.35
N GLY A 6 -12.88 -10.49 -7.67
CA GLY A 6 -11.57 -10.62 -8.29
C GLY A 6 -10.76 -9.40 -7.88
N TRP A 7 -9.48 -9.60 -7.59
CA TRP A 7 -8.65 -8.50 -7.17
C TRP A 7 -8.54 -7.47 -8.32
N PRO A 8 -8.58 -6.16 -8.02
CA PRO A 8 -8.66 -5.10 -9.02
C PRO A 8 -7.40 -4.93 -9.91
N GLY A 9 -6.36 -5.74 -9.74
CA GLY A 9 -5.08 -5.64 -10.48
C GLY A 9 -4.19 -4.48 -10.03
N ARG A 10 -4.79 -3.40 -9.51
CA ARG A 10 -4.11 -2.32 -8.78
C ARG A 10 -4.79 -2.05 -7.45
N VAL A 11 -4.02 -1.66 -6.45
CA VAL A 11 -4.48 -1.41 -5.08
C VAL A 11 -3.81 -0.18 -4.52
N ALA A 12 -4.50 0.49 -3.60
CA ALA A 12 -3.89 1.53 -2.78
C ALA A 12 -3.38 0.90 -1.47
N VAL A 13 -2.15 1.23 -1.10
CA VAL A 13 -1.47 0.70 0.09
C VAL A 13 -1.07 1.85 1.00
N ALA A 14 -1.27 1.67 2.30
CA ALA A 14 -0.70 2.54 3.33
C ALA A 14 0.08 1.72 4.35
N VAL A 15 1.24 2.24 4.75
CA VAL A 15 2.11 1.63 5.75
C VAL A 15 2.26 2.60 6.92
N LEU A 16 1.71 2.24 8.07
CA LEU A 16 1.99 2.94 9.32
C LEU A 16 3.36 2.50 9.81
N ARG A 17 4.27 3.46 9.98
CA ARG A 17 5.63 3.20 10.46
C ARG A 17 5.60 2.79 11.94
N GLY A 18 6.45 1.84 12.30
CA GLY A 18 6.60 1.38 13.68
C GLY A 18 7.69 0.31 13.77
N GLU A 19 7.96 -0.22 14.96
CA GLU A 19 8.86 -1.37 15.12
C GLU A 19 8.34 -2.59 14.35
N VAL A 20 7.02 -2.79 14.38
CA VAL A 20 6.30 -3.70 13.50
C VAL A 20 5.37 -2.84 12.62
N PRO A 21 5.64 -2.69 11.32
CA PRO A 21 4.82 -1.86 10.45
C PRO A 21 3.43 -2.45 10.26
N GLU A 22 2.40 -1.62 10.34
CA GLU A 22 1.02 -2.01 10.03
C GLU A 22 0.69 -1.64 8.58
N VAL A 23 0.16 -2.59 7.82
CA VAL A 23 -0.15 -2.41 6.39
C VAL A 23 -1.66 -2.42 6.16
N PHE A 24 -2.14 -1.41 5.46
CA PHE A 24 -3.52 -1.25 5.03
C PHE A 24 -3.58 -1.32 3.51
N VAL A 25 -4.54 -2.06 2.98
CA VAL A 25 -4.74 -2.23 1.53
C VAL A 25 -6.20 -2.01 1.21
N ALA A 26 -6.46 -1.29 0.12
CA ALA A 26 -7.80 -1.07 -0.41
C ALA A 26 -7.76 -1.06 -1.94
N GLU A 27 -8.95 -1.10 -2.57
CA GLU A 27 -9.08 -1.09 -4.03
C GLU A 27 -8.61 0.22 -4.67
N ASP A 28 -8.75 1.34 -3.97
CA ASP A 28 -8.34 2.67 -4.41
C ASP A 28 -8.04 3.60 -3.22
N VAL A 29 -7.57 4.81 -3.52
CA VAL A 29 -7.17 5.81 -2.53
C VAL A 29 -8.33 6.30 -1.65
N GLU A 30 -9.55 6.33 -2.19
CA GLU A 30 -10.74 6.80 -1.46
C GLU A 30 -11.16 5.75 -0.43
N ALA A 31 -11.22 4.48 -0.85
CA ALA A 31 -11.43 3.33 0.01
C ALA A 31 -10.31 3.20 1.06
N LEU A 32 -9.05 3.44 0.68
CA LEU A 32 -7.93 3.44 1.63
C LEU A 32 -8.09 4.52 2.69
N GLY A 33 -8.49 5.73 2.30
CA GLY A 33 -8.79 6.83 3.24
C GLY A 33 -9.85 6.43 4.27
N ARG A 34 -10.94 5.78 3.83
CA ARG A 34 -11.98 5.25 4.73
C ARG A 34 -11.45 4.16 5.67
N VAL A 35 -10.60 3.26 5.16
CA VAL A 35 -9.96 2.21 5.98
C VAL A 35 -9.12 2.84 7.08
N LEU A 36 -8.27 3.82 6.76
CA LEU A 36 -7.44 4.52 7.74
C LEU A 36 -8.29 5.30 8.75
N ALA A 37 -9.35 5.97 8.30
CA ALA A 37 -10.28 6.67 9.17
C ALA A 37 -10.90 5.73 10.23
N VAL A 38 -11.38 4.55 9.82
CA VAL A 38 -12.04 3.59 10.73
C VAL A 38 -11.04 2.83 11.61
N LYS A 39 -9.90 2.43 11.05
CA LYS A 39 -8.94 1.55 11.75
C LYS A 39 -7.97 2.32 12.64
N LEU A 40 -7.61 3.56 12.28
CA LEU A 40 -6.66 4.38 13.01
C LEU A 40 -7.34 5.58 13.66
N VAL A 41 -7.90 6.49 12.85
CA VAL A 41 -8.33 7.80 13.34
C VAL A 41 -9.45 7.68 14.38
N ALA A 42 -10.45 6.84 14.12
CA ALA A 42 -11.61 6.63 15.01
C ALA A 42 -11.27 6.04 16.39
N ARG A 43 -10.04 5.53 16.59
CA ARG A 43 -9.58 4.97 17.87
C ARG A 43 -8.81 5.97 18.74
N SER A 44 -8.62 7.19 18.24
CA SER A 44 -7.82 8.22 18.89
C SER A 44 -8.61 9.00 19.94
N ALA A 45 -7.90 9.80 20.74
CA ALA A 45 -8.54 10.79 21.60
C ALA A 45 -9.40 11.76 20.75
N PRO A 46 -10.54 12.24 21.29
CA PRO A 46 -11.42 13.13 20.55
C PRO A 46 -10.71 14.45 20.19
N ASP A 47 -10.79 14.81 18.92
CA ASP A 47 -10.29 16.07 18.36
C ASP A 47 -11.35 16.65 17.42
N HIS A 48 -11.73 17.90 17.64
CA HIS A 48 -12.86 18.53 16.96
C HIS A 48 -12.60 18.72 15.46
N GLU A 49 -11.39 19.13 15.06
CA GLU A 49 -11.04 19.37 13.65
C GLU A 49 -11.01 18.06 12.87
N ILE A 50 -10.48 16.99 13.50
CA ILE A 50 -10.48 15.65 12.91
C ILE A 50 -11.92 15.14 12.75
N GLN A 51 -12.78 15.34 13.76
CA GLN A 51 -14.18 14.93 13.69
C GLN A 51 -14.95 15.65 12.59
N GLU A 52 -14.74 16.96 12.43
CA GLU A 52 -15.34 17.75 11.35
C GLU A 52 -14.90 17.22 9.97
N ALA A 53 -13.59 16.99 9.78
CA ALA A 53 -13.08 16.42 8.54
C ALA A 53 -13.66 15.02 8.23
N LEU A 54 -13.86 14.17 9.25
CA LEU A 54 -14.49 12.86 9.10
C LEU A 54 -15.98 12.98 8.71
N LEU A 55 -16.72 13.93 9.30
CA LEU A 55 -18.13 14.16 8.99
C LEU A 55 -18.33 14.73 7.58
N ASP A 56 -17.38 15.53 7.10
CA ASP A 56 -17.36 16.06 5.73
C ASP A 56 -16.84 15.05 4.69
N GLU A 57 -16.55 13.80 5.11
CA GLU A 57 -15.93 12.76 4.27
C GLU A 57 -14.57 13.15 3.68
N ARG A 58 -13.89 14.14 4.28
CA ARG A 58 -12.52 14.56 3.92
C ARG A 58 -11.51 13.62 4.56
N TRP A 59 -11.52 12.35 4.16
CA TRP A 59 -10.74 11.28 4.77
C TRP A 59 -9.24 11.57 4.79
N GLY A 60 -8.69 12.08 3.68
CA GLY A 60 -7.28 12.43 3.58
C GLY A 60 -6.89 13.53 4.57
N ASP A 61 -7.72 14.55 4.72
CA ASP A 61 -7.49 15.65 5.68
C ASP A 61 -7.55 15.13 7.11
N ALA A 62 -8.54 14.29 7.44
CA ALA A 62 -8.66 13.71 8.78
C ALA A 62 -7.43 12.86 9.16
N VAL A 63 -6.91 12.06 8.22
CA VAL A 63 -5.69 11.26 8.42
C VAL A 63 -4.45 12.17 8.54
N ALA A 64 -4.33 13.20 7.70
CA ALA A 64 -3.22 14.14 7.76
C ALA A 64 -3.20 14.95 9.08
N LEU A 65 -4.37 15.36 9.57
CA LEU A 65 -4.52 15.99 10.88
C LEU A 65 -4.14 15.01 11.99
N TRP A 66 -4.64 13.77 11.93
CA TRP A 66 -4.29 12.74 12.90
C TRP A 66 -2.77 12.51 13.00
N MET A 67 -2.07 12.35 11.87
CA MET A 67 -0.60 12.20 11.83
C MET A 67 0.11 13.38 12.52
N GLN A 68 -0.35 14.60 12.28
CA GLN A 68 0.21 15.79 12.93
C GLN A 68 0.01 15.79 14.45
N ARG A 69 -1.14 15.29 14.94
CA ARG A 69 -1.46 15.27 16.37
C ARG A 69 -0.82 14.09 17.12
N SER A 70 -0.74 12.92 16.48
CA SER A 70 -0.16 11.71 17.07
C SER A 70 1.37 11.65 16.95
N GLY A 71 1.94 12.32 15.94
CA GLY A 71 3.36 12.18 15.59
C GLY A 71 3.66 10.92 14.77
N GLU A 72 2.63 10.12 14.45
CA GLU A 72 2.75 8.92 13.63
C GLU A 72 2.91 9.26 12.15
N VAL A 73 3.61 8.38 11.42
CA VAL A 73 3.90 8.58 10.00
C VAL A 73 3.31 7.44 9.17
N ILE A 74 2.51 7.80 8.16
CA ILE A 74 1.98 6.88 7.17
C ILE A 74 2.65 7.15 5.83
N ASP A 75 3.22 6.11 5.22
CA ASP A 75 3.59 6.12 3.82
C ASP A 75 2.42 5.61 2.99
N ALA A 76 2.01 6.36 1.97
CA ALA A 76 0.88 6.01 1.10
C ALA A 76 1.33 5.82 -0.34
N TYR A 77 0.85 4.73 -0.94
CA TYR A 77 1.13 4.30 -2.29
C TYR A 77 -0.23 4.13 -3.00
N PRO A 78 -0.67 5.12 -3.80
CA PRO A 78 -2.05 5.18 -4.25
C PRO A 78 -2.41 4.19 -5.35
N ASP A 79 -1.42 3.59 -6.04
CA ASP A 79 -1.63 2.79 -7.25
C ASP A 79 -0.55 1.71 -7.41
N GLU A 80 -0.48 0.77 -6.46
CA GLU A 80 0.45 -0.36 -6.51
C GLU A 80 -0.12 -1.51 -7.34
N GLU A 81 0.74 -2.11 -8.17
CA GLU A 81 0.37 -3.27 -8.98
C GLU A 81 0.27 -4.52 -8.10
N LEU A 82 -0.87 -5.20 -8.18
CA LEU A 82 -1.07 -6.46 -7.50
C LEU A 82 -0.74 -7.63 -8.41
N TRP A 83 0.35 -8.31 -8.11
CA TRP A 83 0.76 -9.51 -8.80
C TRP A 83 0.04 -10.75 -8.26
N THR A 84 -0.64 -11.48 -9.14
CA THR A 84 -1.32 -12.73 -8.81
C THR A 84 -0.48 -13.96 -9.15
N GLN A 85 -0.82 -15.11 -8.56
CA GLN A 85 -0.21 -16.40 -8.91
C GLN A 85 -0.38 -16.76 -10.39
N GLN A 86 -1.44 -16.27 -11.03
CA GLN A 86 -1.68 -16.51 -12.45
C GLN A 86 -0.72 -15.68 -13.31
N GLU A 87 -0.38 -14.46 -12.89
CA GLU A 87 0.56 -13.59 -13.59
C GLU A 87 2.02 -13.99 -13.35
N LEU A 88 2.32 -14.56 -12.19
CA LEU A 88 3.62 -15.11 -11.79
C LEU A 88 3.66 -16.64 -11.89
N ASP A 89 3.09 -17.21 -12.95
CA ASP A 89 3.25 -18.63 -13.25
C ASP A 89 4.75 -19.03 -13.32
N SER A 90 5.03 -20.31 -13.06
CA SER A 90 6.39 -20.84 -12.97
C SER A 90 7.17 -20.68 -14.29
N ASP A 91 6.52 -20.91 -15.44
CA ASP A 91 7.20 -20.79 -16.74
C ASP A 91 7.54 -19.33 -17.04
N ARG A 92 6.59 -18.41 -16.80
CA ARG A 92 6.81 -16.97 -16.97
C ARG A 92 7.87 -16.43 -16.02
N THR A 93 7.78 -16.78 -14.74
CA THR A 93 8.75 -16.34 -13.73
C THR A 93 10.16 -16.82 -14.07
N ALA A 94 10.32 -18.08 -14.49
CA ALA A 94 11.63 -18.60 -14.90
C ALA A 94 12.19 -17.92 -16.14
N PHE A 95 11.33 -17.55 -17.10
CA PHE A 95 11.75 -16.82 -18.29
C PHE A 95 12.24 -15.41 -17.96
N GLU A 96 11.46 -14.62 -17.21
CA GLU A 96 11.82 -13.26 -16.80
C GLU A 96 13.15 -13.24 -16.02
N LEU A 97 13.34 -14.19 -15.10
CA LEU A 97 14.58 -14.31 -14.32
C LEU A 97 15.80 -14.58 -15.21
N ARG A 98 15.72 -15.46 -16.22
CA ARG A 98 16.88 -15.73 -17.11
C ARG A 98 17.31 -14.52 -17.92
N MET A 99 16.40 -13.60 -18.19
CA MET A 99 16.67 -12.37 -18.92
C MET A 99 17.14 -11.24 -18.00
N ALA A 100 17.02 -11.41 -16.67
CA ALA A 100 17.32 -10.35 -15.72
C ALA A 100 18.82 -10.04 -15.67
N PRO A 101 19.21 -8.76 -15.52
CA PRO A 101 20.62 -8.34 -15.51
C PRO A 101 21.50 -9.07 -14.48
N ILE A 102 20.93 -9.49 -13.35
CA ILE A 102 21.66 -10.21 -12.28
C ILE A 102 22.19 -11.59 -12.72
N PHE A 103 21.71 -12.13 -13.85
CA PHE A 103 22.16 -13.39 -14.44
C PHE A 103 22.95 -13.20 -15.74
N GLN A 104 23.21 -11.96 -16.14
CA GLN A 104 24.19 -11.71 -17.18
C GLN A 104 25.55 -11.97 -16.55
N GLU A 105 26.25 -12.98 -17.04
CA GLU A 105 27.65 -13.23 -16.67
C GLU A 105 28.42 -11.96 -17.03
N ASP A 106 29.12 -11.37 -16.05
CA ASP A 106 30.15 -10.40 -16.39
C ASP A 106 31.14 -11.16 -17.27
N ASP A 107 31.20 -10.83 -18.56
CA ASP A 107 32.36 -11.10 -19.41
C ASP A 107 33.55 -10.30 -18.82
N ASP A 108 33.98 -10.65 -17.61
CA ASP A 108 35.19 -10.12 -16.98
C ASP A 108 36.38 -10.83 -17.65
N ASP A 109 36.70 -10.25 -18.80
CA ASP A 109 37.99 -10.15 -19.48
C ASP A 109 39.03 -11.24 -19.13
N PRO A 110 39.29 -12.22 -20.03
CA PRO A 110 40.40 -13.17 -19.85
C PRO A 110 41.80 -12.55 -20.01
N ASP A 111 41.95 -11.23 -20.23
CA ASP A 111 43.22 -10.54 -20.54
C ASP A 111 43.49 -9.25 -19.71
N GLY A 112 43.11 -9.21 -18.42
CA GLY A 112 43.46 -8.14 -17.45
C GLY A 112 44.71 -8.40 -16.61
#